data_AF-A0A5M9IR16-F1
#
_entry.id   AF-A0A5M9IR16-F1
#
_cell.length_a   1.000
_cell.length_b   1.000
_cell.length_c   1.000
_cell.angle_alpha   90.00
_cell.angle_beta   90.00
_cell.angle_gamma   90.00
#
_symmetry.space_group_name_H-M   'P 1'
#
loop_
_entity.id
_entity.type
_entity.pdbx_description
1 polymer ?
#
loop_
_entity_poly.entity_id
_entity_poly.type
_entity_poly.pdbx_seq_one_letter_code
_entity_poly.pdbx_strand_id
1 'polypeptide(L)'
;MTLQDFCQILSDHFAPKAKQVTRFAHTGYSFEEWVNWEIFTAFVDRGYEAFPKPAYKQSFVDNTSKFLGDLRVCGNEGTQVFLEVATAHAWTQSKWRDKILNDRLKLAKWVPKAEKTLKIQVVISCSSEQKDLESNWLYWYQRISFWGDKSETLILDDGGNGEVVIKVWEVA
;
A
#
# COMPACT_ATOMS: atom_id res chain seq x y z
N MET A 1 1.33 -15.21 8.46
CA MET A 1 0.66 -13.90 8.39
C MET A 1 -0.50 -14.02 7.41
N THR A 2 -1.70 -13.65 7.85
CA THR A 2 -2.90 -13.57 7.01
C THR A 2 -3.10 -12.14 6.48
N LEU A 3 -4.03 -11.96 5.53
CA LEU A 3 -4.42 -10.62 5.08
C LEU A 3 -5.02 -9.79 6.23
N GLN A 4 -5.82 -10.42 7.10
CA GLN A 4 -6.38 -9.76 8.28
C GLN A 4 -5.30 -9.32 9.26
N ASP A 5 -4.29 -10.15 9.54
CA ASP A 5 -3.15 -9.76 10.40
C ASP A 5 -2.43 -8.53 9.82
N PHE A 6 -2.17 -8.54 8.51
CA PHE A 6 -1.54 -7.43 7.80
C PHE A 6 -2.34 -6.14 7.95
N CYS A 7 -3.66 -6.20 7.72
CA CYS A 7 -4.54 -5.04 7.82
C CYS A 7 -4.64 -4.52 9.27
N GLN A 8 -4.68 -5.41 10.26
CA GLN A 8 -4.68 -5.01 11.66
C GLN A 8 -3.40 -4.24 12.04
N ILE A 9 -2.23 -4.73 11.60
CA ILE A 9 -0.94 -4.07 11.84
C ILE A 9 -0.93 -2.67 11.21
N LEU A 10 -1.41 -2.52 9.97
CA LEU A 10 -1.53 -1.22 9.33
C LEU A 10 -2.48 -0.28 10.08
N SER A 11 -3.65 -0.79 10.48
CA SER A 11 -4.65 -0.02 11.22
C SER A 11 -4.07 0.53 12.52
N ASP A 12 -3.49 -0.34 13.35
CA ASP A 12 -2.87 0.03 14.63
C ASP A 12 -1.75 1.08 14.44
N HIS A 13 -0.95 0.94 13.39
CA HIS A 13 0.20 1.81 13.15
C HIS A 13 -0.18 3.19 12.62
N PHE A 14 -1.15 3.23 11.70
CA PHE A 14 -1.55 4.46 11.02
C PHE A 14 -2.69 5.21 11.71
N ALA A 15 -3.54 4.55 12.50
CA ALA A 15 -4.60 5.23 13.27
C ALA A 15 -4.07 6.43 14.08
N PRO A 16 -3.01 6.31 14.92
CA PRO A 16 -2.47 7.46 15.64
C PRO A 16 -1.75 8.48 14.73
N LYS A 17 -1.47 8.14 13.47
CA LYS A 17 -0.77 8.98 12.49
C LYS A 17 -1.70 9.61 11.45
N ALA A 18 -3.02 9.36 11.50
CA ALA A 18 -3.96 9.83 10.50
C ALA A 18 -3.85 11.34 10.25
N LYS A 19 -3.74 12.15 11.31
CA LYS A 19 -3.52 13.60 11.24
C LYS A 19 -2.21 14.02 10.59
N GLN A 20 -1.16 13.21 10.74
CA GLN A 20 0.11 13.46 10.06
C GLN A 20 -0.01 13.17 8.56
N VAL A 21 -0.67 12.07 8.20
CA VAL A 21 -0.94 11.69 6.80
C VAL A 21 -1.76 12.78 6.09
N THR A 22 -2.85 13.27 6.70
CA THR A 22 -3.68 14.32 6.09
C THR A 22 -2.93 15.65 5.96
N ARG A 23 -2.03 15.97 6.89
CA ARG A 23 -1.12 17.12 6.77
C ARG A 23 -0.16 16.98 5.59
N PHE A 24 0.41 15.80 5.36
CA PHE A 24 1.24 15.58 4.17
C PHE A 24 0.42 15.70 2.89
N ALA A 25 -0.80 15.17 2.86
CA ALA A 25 -1.73 15.30 1.74
C ALA A 25 -2.00 16.77 1.37
N HIS A 26 -2.10 17.65 2.36
CA HIS A 26 -2.33 19.09 2.18
C HIS A 26 -1.16 19.79 1.45
N THR A 27 0.06 19.26 1.54
CA THR A 27 1.23 19.88 0.89
C THR A 27 1.22 19.71 -0.63
N GLY A 28 0.42 18.79 -1.16
CA GLY A 28 0.38 18.46 -2.58
C GLY A 28 1.60 17.67 -3.10
N TYR A 29 2.60 17.39 -2.25
CA TYR A 29 3.75 16.58 -2.60
C TYR A 29 3.54 15.10 -2.25
N SER A 30 4.24 14.23 -2.96
CA SER A 30 4.24 12.80 -2.64
C SER A 30 5.00 12.56 -1.33
N PHE A 31 4.45 11.69 -0.50
CA PHE A 31 5.03 11.21 0.75
C PHE A 31 5.06 9.67 0.79
N GLU A 32 4.99 9.03 -0.38
CA GLU A 32 4.91 7.57 -0.51
C GLU A 32 6.12 6.86 0.10
N GLU A 33 7.32 7.40 -0.06
CA GLU A 33 8.51 6.80 0.54
C GLU A 33 8.45 6.85 2.08
N TRP A 34 7.89 7.92 2.66
CA TRP A 34 7.63 7.94 4.10
C TRP A 34 6.61 6.87 4.50
N VAL A 35 5.52 6.69 3.74
CA VAL A 35 4.55 5.60 3.98
C VAL A 35 5.24 4.24 3.93
N ASN A 36 6.12 3.99 2.96
CA ASN A 36 6.88 2.74 2.86
C ASN A 36 7.73 2.49 4.11
N TRP A 37 8.40 3.52 4.64
CA TRP A 37 9.17 3.43 5.88
C TRP A 37 8.29 3.23 7.12
N GLU A 38 7.11 3.83 7.16
CA GLU A 38 6.15 3.59 8.24
C GLU A 38 5.62 2.16 8.22
N ILE A 39 5.28 1.61 7.04
CA ILE A 39 4.89 0.21 6.91
C ILE A 39 6.04 -0.70 7.35
N PHE A 40 7.28 -0.44 6.88
CA PHE A 40 8.47 -1.16 7.32
C PHE A 40 8.58 -1.17 8.86
N THR A 41 8.47 0.00 9.48
CA THR A 41 8.58 0.17 10.94
C THR A 41 7.47 -0.57 11.67
N ALA A 42 6.23 -0.52 11.17
CA ALA A 42 5.08 -1.21 11.75
C ALA A 42 5.30 -2.72 11.93
N PHE A 43 6.01 -3.33 10.97
CA PHE A 43 6.36 -4.75 11.00
C PHE A 43 7.61 -5.03 11.85
N VAL A 44 8.66 -4.23 11.72
CA VAL A 44 9.90 -4.42 12.50
C VAL A 44 9.64 -4.29 14.01
N ASP A 45 8.83 -3.31 14.42
CA ASP A 45 8.47 -3.11 15.84
C ASP A 45 7.68 -4.29 16.43
N ARG A 46 7.09 -5.13 15.58
CA ARG A 46 6.39 -6.37 15.96
C ARG A 46 7.26 -7.63 15.81
N GLY A 47 8.54 -7.46 15.53
CA GLY A 47 9.52 -8.55 15.43
C GLY A 47 9.54 -9.28 14.09
N TYR A 48 8.89 -8.74 13.06
CA TYR A 48 8.98 -9.30 11.71
C TYR A 48 10.27 -8.86 11.01
N GLU A 49 10.82 -9.72 10.16
CA GLU A 49 11.86 -9.31 9.23
C GLU A 49 11.21 -8.58 8.04
N ALA A 50 11.64 -7.34 7.78
CA ALA A 50 11.17 -6.54 6.65
C ALA A 50 12.35 -6.10 5.78
N PHE A 51 12.13 -6.05 4.46
CA PHE A 51 13.15 -5.71 3.47
C PHE A 51 12.61 -4.63 2.53
N PRO A 52 13.16 -3.40 2.56
CA PRO A 52 12.77 -2.35 1.64
C PRO A 52 13.27 -2.67 0.24
N LYS A 53 12.50 -2.23 -0.76
CA LYS A 53 12.86 -2.33 -2.19
C LYS A 53 13.29 -3.74 -2.64
N PRO A 54 12.52 -4.80 -2.33
CA PRO A 54 12.85 -6.16 -2.73
C PRO A 54 12.83 -6.29 -4.27
N ALA A 55 13.78 -7.00 -4.83
CA ALA A 55 13.81 -7.25 -6.26
C ALA A 55 12.71 -8.24 -6.68
N TYR A 56 12.04 -7.97 -7.81
CA TYR A 56 11.12 -8.90 -8.44
C TYR A 56 11.84 -10.12 -9.03
N LYS A 57 13.08 -9.95 -9.53
CA LYS A 57 13.94 -11.04 -10.01
C LYS A 57 14.98 -11.42 -8.94
N GLN A 58 15.34 -12.71 -8.90
CA GLN A 58 16.25 -13.26 -7.90
C GLN A 58 17.61 -13.71 -8.45
N SER A 59 17.88 -13.54 -9.75
CA SER A 59 19.14 -13.97 -10.36
C SER A 59 19.90 -12.79 -10.97
N PHE A 60 21.18 -12.67 -10.61
CA PHE A 60 22.16 -11.74 -11.19
C PHE A 60 22.48 -12.01 -12.67
N VAL A 61 21.84 -13.03 -13.28
CA VAL A 61 22.09 -13.45 -14.67
C VAL A 61 21.54 -12.42 -15.67
N ASP A 62 20.59 -11.58 -15.24
CA ASP A 62 20.10 -10.41 -15.97
C ASP A 62 20.33 -9.16 -15.10
N ASN A 63 21.51 -8.55 -15.23
CA ASN A 63 21.99 -7.39 -14.45
C ASN A 63 21.20 -6.06 -14.69
N THR A 64 19.94 -6.13 -15.12
CA THR A 64 19.16 -4.98 -15.61
C THR A 64 17.74 -4.89 -15.03
N SER A 65 17.40 -5.64 -13.98
CA SER A 65 16.08 -5.56 -13.37
C SER A 65 15.85 -4.19 -12.69
N LYS A 66 15.29 -3.23 -13.42
CA LYS A 66 14.86 -1.92 -12.92
C LYS A 66 13.62 -1.98 -12.01
N PHE A 67 13.02 -3.16 -11.83
CA PHE A 67 11.75 -3.33 -11.12
C PHE A 67 11.98 -3.86 -9.72
N LEU A 68 11.75 -3.00 -8.73
CA LEU A 68 11.74 -3.31 -7.30
C LEU A 68 10.30 -3.17 -6.81
N GLY A 69 9.88 -4.02 -5.87
CA GLY A 69 8.67 -3.78 -5.08
C GLY A 69 8.93 -2.73 -4.02
N ASP A 70 7.93 -2.36 -3.23
CA ASP A 70 8.13 -1.41 -2.14
C ASP A 70 8.66 -2.08 -0.87
N LEU A 71 8.06 -3.21 -0.48
CA LEU A 71 8.47 -3.94 0.73
C LEU A 71 8.24 -5.45 0.60
N ARG A 72 9.08 -6.22 1.28
CA ARG A 72 8.83 -7.63 1.59
C ARG A 72 8.88 -7.84 3.10
N VAL A 73 7.89 -8.51 3.67
CA VAL A 73 7.83 -8.87 5.08
C VAL A 73 7.80 -10.38 5.21
N CYS A 74 8.64 -10.94 6.07
CA CYS A 74 8.66 -12.37 6.39
C CYS A 74 7.95 -12.59 7.73
N GLY A 75 6.89 -13.40 7.71
CA GLY A 75 6.18 -13.88 8.88
C GLY A 75 6.72 -15.23 9.38
N ASN A 76 6.08 -15.73 10.44
CA ASN A 76 6.37 -17.06 10.97
C ASN A 76 6.06 -18.16 9.95
N GLU A 77 6.67 -19.33 10.15
CA GLU A 77 6.40 -20.56 9.39
C GLU A 77 6.57 -20.41 7.86
N GLY A 78 7.47 -19.53 7.44
CA GLY A 78 7.79 -19.31 6.02
C GLY A 78 6.75 -18.50 5.25
N THR A 79 5.77 -17.88 5.93
CA THR A 79 4.84 -16.95 5.28
C THR A 79 5.55 -15.66 4.87
N GLN A 80 5.20 -15.11 3.71
CA GLN A 80 5.77 -13.85 3.22
C GLN A 80 4.67 -12.94 2.68
N VAL A 81 4.87 -11.65 2.83
CA VAL A 81 4.09 -10.61 2.16
C VAL A 81 5.02 -9.84 1.25
N PHE A 82 4.67 -9.70 -0.02
CA PHE A 82 5.34 -8.84 -0.98
C PHE A 82 4.36 -7.76 -1.41
N LEU A 83 4.74 -6.48 -1.29
CA LEU A 83 3.79 -5.40 -1.45
C LEU A 83 4.25 -4.24 -2.35
N GLU A 84 3.27 -3.66 -3.03
CA GLU A 84 3.35 -2.37 -3.73
C GLU A 84 2.40 -1.39 -3.05
N VAL A 85 2.86 -0.16 -2.87
CA VAL A 85 2.13 0.91 -2.18
C VAL A 85 1.94 2.09 -3.13
N ALA A 86 0.75 2.68 -3.06
CA ALA A 86 0.48 3.95 -3.71
C ALA A 86 -0.25 4.90 -2.76
N THR A 87 0.09 6.18 -2.85
CA THR A 87 -0.66 7.24 -2.17
C THR A 87 -1.50 8.04 -3.16
N ALA A 88 -2.75 8.34 -2.77
CA ALA A 88 -3.63 9.26 -3.47
C ALA A 88 -4.09 10.37 -2.52
N HIS A 89 -4.09 11.61 -2.97
CA HIS A 89 -4.55 12.79 -2.27
C HIS A 89 -5.25 13.74 -3.25
N ALA A 90 -5.85 14.85 -2.77
CA ALA A 90 -6.67 15.74 -3.62
C ALA A 90 -5.91 16.36 -4.82
N TRP A 91 -4.57 16.34 -4.79
CA TRP A 91 -3.69 16.91 -5.82
C TRP A 91 -3.15 15.82 -6.77
N THR A 92 -3.58 14.58 -6.58
CA THR A 92 -3.12 13.40 -7.32
C THR A 92 -3.65 13.40 -8.76
N GLN A 93 -2.72 13.57 -9.68
CA GLN A 93 -2.96 13.54 -11.12
C GLN A 93 -3.25 12.13 -11.66
N SER A 94 -3.75 12.04 -12.90
CA SER A 94 -4.06 10.80 -13.61
C SER A 94 -2.91 9.79 -13.64
N LYS A 95 -1.66 10.25 -13.74
CA LYS A 95 -0.45 9.41 -13.77
C LYS A 95 -0.33 8.43 -12.60
N TRP A 96 -0.95 8.75 -11.45
CA TRP A 96 -0.94 7.88 -10.28
C TRP A 96 -1.89 6.69 -10.42
N ARG A 97 -2.99 6.82 -11.17
CA ARG A 97 -3.83 5.66 -11.52
C ARG A 97 -3.07 4.71 -12.43
N ASP A 98 -2.35 5.25 -13.41
CA ASP A 98 -1.52 4.45 -14.31
C ASP A 98 -0.44 3.70 -13.53
N LYS A 99 0.19 4.34 -12.54
CA LYS A 99 1.11 3.68 -11.60
C LYS A 99 0.43 2.52 -10.88
N ILE A 100 -0.71 2.76 -10.23
CA ILE A 100 -1.48 1.73 -9.49
C ILE A 100 -1.83 0.52 -10.39
N LEU A 101 -2.27 0.76 -11.63
CA LEU A 101 -2.59 -0.29 -12.58
C LEU A 101 -1.33 -1.07 -13.00
N ASN A 102 -0.22 -0.38 -13.26
CA ASN A 102 1.05 -1.01 -13.61
C ASN A 102 1.61 -1.84 -12.44
N ASP A 103 1.48 -1.37 -11.21
CA ASP A 103 1.88 -2.10 -10.01
C ASP A 103 1.07 -3.39 -9.85
N ARG A 104 -0.24 -3.32 -10.07
CA ARG A 104 -1.11 -4.50 -10.08
C ARG A 104 -0.64 -5.52 -11.12
N LEU A 105 -0.33 -5.08 -12.34
CA LEU A 105 0.12 -5.97 -13.41
C LEU A 105 1.48 -6.60 -13.11
N LYS A 106 2.41 -5.87 -12.48
CA LYS A 106 3.70 -6.41 -12.03
C LYS A 106 3.49 -7.49 -10.97
N LEU A 107 2.71 -7.21 -9.93
CA LEU A 107 2.40 -8.16 -8.86
C LEU A 107 1.75 -9.42 -9.42
N ALA A 108 0.72 -9.29 -10.26
CA ALA A 108 0.00 -10.44 -10.81
C ALA A 108 0.91 -11.36 -11.63
N LYS A 109 1.82 -10.79 -12.45
CA LYS A 109 2.76 -11.57 -13.29
C LYS A 109 3.92 -12.18 -12.52
N TRP A 110 4.20 -11.70 -11.31
CA TRP A 110 5.32 -12.19 -10.52
C TRP A 110 4.99 -13.54 -9.89
N VAL A 111 5.95 -14.48 -9.98
CA VAL A 111 5.81 -15.81 -9.40
C VAL A 111 6.74 -15.93 -8.18
N PRO A 112 6.19 -16.00 -6.96
CA PRO A 112 7.01 -16.15 -5.76
C PRO A 112 7.63 -17.55 -5.69
N LYS A 113 8.83 -17.66 -5.13
CA LYS A 113 9.45 -18.96 -4.82
C LYS A 113 8.94 -19.59 -3.54
N ALA A 114 8.64 -18.76 -2.53
CA ALA A 114 8.09 -19.25 -1.28
C ALA A 114 6.61 -19.58 -1.49
N GLU A 115 6.24 -20.83 -1.21
CA GLU A 115 4.90 -21.37 -1.45
C GLU A 115 3.80 -20.55 -0.76
N LYS A 116 4.12 -19.90 0.37
CA LYS A 116 3.17 -19.11 1.17
C LYS A 116 3.43 -17.61 1.07
N THR A 117 3.48 -17.08 -0.15
CA THR A 117 3.65 -15.63 -0.39
C THR A 117 2.32 -14.98 -0.75
N LEU A 118 1.90 -14.01 0.06
CA LEU A 118 0.81 -13.08 -0.26
C LEU A 118 1.38 -11.93 -1.10
N LYS A 119 0.77 -11.69 -2.26
CA LYS A 119 1.06 -10.50 -3.08
C LYS A 119 0.03 -9.45 -2.69
N ILE A 120 0.46 -8.34 -2.12
CA ILE A 120 -0.45 -7.32 -1.58
C ILE A 120 -0.29 -6.02 -2.36
N GLN A 121 -1.41 -5.41 -2.72
CA GLN A 121 -1.42 -4.02 -3.18
C GLN A 121 -2.12 -3.15 -2.14
N VAL A 122 -1.48 -2.05 -1.76
CA VAL A 122 -2.02 -1.06 -0.82
C VAL A 122 -2.21 0.27 -1.53
N VAL A 123 -3.40 0.86 -1.42
CA VAL A 123 -3.65 2.24 -1.84
C VAL A 123 -4.10 3.04 -0.62
N ILE A 124 -3.34 4.07 -0.27
CA ILE A 124 -3.67 5.01 0.80
C ILE A 124 -4.20 6.29 0.18
N SER A 125 -5.51 6.48 0.25
CA SER A 125 -6.19 7.72 -0.13
C SER A 125 -6.35 8.62 1.08
N CYS A 126 -6.11 9.92 0.94
CA CYS A 126 -6.22 10.83 2.08
C CYS A 126 -6.52 12.28 1.69
N SER A 127 -7.26 12.97 2.55
CA SER A 127 -7.58 14.39 2.43
C SER A 127 -7.57 15.06 3.79
N SER A 128 -7.14 16.32 3.87
CA SER A 128 -7.26 17.14 5.09
C SER A 128 -8.56 17.94 5.16
N GLU A 129 -9.35 17.94 4.08
CA GLU A 129 -10.49 18.84 3.91
C GLU A 129 -11.79 18.09 3.59
N GLN A 130 -11.73 16.77 3.39
CA GLN A 130 -12.86 15.94 2.98
C GLN A 130 -12.89 14.63 3.77
N LYS A 131 -14.10 14.22 4.17
CA LYS A 131 -14.44 12.88 4.65
C LYS A 131 -15.15 12.08 3.56
N ASP A 132 -15.52 10.83 3.87
CA ASP A 132 -16.29 9.95 2.99
C ASP A 132 -15.64 9.80 1.62
N LEU A 133 -14.31 9.64 1.60
CA LEU A 133 -13.49 9.68 0.39
C LEU A 133 -13.90 8.60 -0.61
N GLU A 134 -14.30 7.41 -0.17
CA GLU A 134 -14.78 6.35 -1.07
C GLU A 134 -15.96 6.81 -1.94
N SER A 135 -16.86 7.61 -1.38
CA SER A 135 -18.01 8.19 -2.09
C SER A 135 -17.60 9.43 -2.89
N ASN A 136 -16.92 10.38 -2.23
CA ASN A 136 -16.60 11.68 -2.83
C ASN A 136 -15.60 11.56 -3.98
N TRP A 137 -14.72 10.56 -3.96
CA TRP A 137 -13.71 10.32 -5.00
C TRP A 137 -14.05 9.14 -5.90
N LEU A 138 -15.30 8.64 -5.86
CA LEU A 138 -15.75 7.55 -6.71
C LEU A 138 -15.46 7.81 -8.19
N TYR A 139 -15.56 9.07 -8.63
CA TYR A 139 -15.26 9.49 -10.00
C TYR A 139 -13.81 9.17 -10.43
N TRP A 140 -12.88 9.19 -9.49
CA TRP A 140 -11.47 8.88 -9.67
C TRP A 140 -11.22 7.38 -9.55
N TYR A 141 -11.82 6.73 -8.54
CA TYR A 141 -11.65 5.31 -8.25
C TYR A 141 -12.23 4.39 -9.32
N GLN A 142 -13.38 4.73 -9.91
CA GLN A 142 -14.03 3.94 -10.97
C GLN A 142 -13.15 3.72 -12.22
N ARG A 143 -12.05 4.47 -12.35
CA ARG A 143 -11.07 4.33 -13.43
C ARG A 143 -9.95 3.34 -13.11
N ILE A 144 -9.90 2.81 -11.89
CA ILE A 144 -9.02 1.71 -11.49
C ILE A 144 -9.85 0.43 -11.64
N SER A 145 -9.53 -0.40 -12.63
CA SER A 145 -10.39 -1.51 -13.06
C SER A 145 -10.68 -2.55 -11.96
N PHE A 146 -9.77 -2.71 -10.99
CA PHE A 146 -9.90 -3.64 -9.88
C PHE A 146 -10.45 -2.99 -8.59
N TRP A 147 -10.86 -1.71 -8.61
CA TRP A 147 -11.26 -1.00 -7.39
C TRP A 147 -12.43 -1.68 -6.65
N GLY A 148 -13.36 -2.26 -7.41
CA GLY A 148 -14.51 -3.00 -6.88
C GLY A 148 -14.23 -4.45 -6.53
N ASP A 149 -13.01 -4.95 -6.74
CA ASP A 149 -12.64 -6.32 -6.38
C ASP A 149 -12.58 -6.47 -4.85
N LYS A 150 -12.71 -7.70 -4.37
CA LYS A 150 -12.64 -8.03 -2.95
C LYS A 150 -11.34 -7.46 -2.34
N SER A 151 -11.53 -6.63 -1.32
CA SER A 151 -10.47 -5.93 -0.58
C SER A 151 -10.86 -5.76 0.87
N GLU A 152 -9.86 -5.51 1.70
CA GLU A 152 -10.06 -4.95 3.03
C GLU A 152 -9.96 -3.43 2.95
N THR A 153 -10.82 -2.72 3.69
CA THR A 153 -10.81 -1.26 3.76
C THR A 153 -10.67 -0.81 5.21
N LEU A 154 -9.70 0.07 5.47
CA LEU A 154 -9.50 0.73 6.76
C LEU A 154 -9.82 2.21 6.56
N ILE A 155 -10.69 2.76 7.40
CA ILE A 155 -11.04 4.19 7.42
C ILE A 155 -10.54 4.77 8.74
N LEU A 156 -9.66 5.75 8.66
CA LEU A 156 -9.02 6.39 9.81
C LEU A 156 -9.42 7.87 9.84
N ASP A 157 -10.02 8.29 10.95
CA ASP A 157 -10.36 9.70 11.20
C ASP A 157 -9.12 10.45 11.70
N ASP A 158 -8.88 11.64 11.15
CA ASP A 158 -7.76 12.50 11.53
C ASP A 158 -8.03 13.39 12.76
N GLY A 159 -9.23 13.27 13.34
CA GLY A 159 -9.76 14.05 14.46
C GLY A 159 -10.31 15.41 14.03
N GLY A 160 -10.47 15.66 12.73
CA GLY A 160 -10.93 16.91 12.14
C GLY A 160 -11.89 16.66 10.98
N ASN A 161 -11.69 17.39 9.87
CA ASN A 161 -12.47 17.25 8.65
C ASN A 161 -11.77 16.36 7.60
N GLY A 162 -10.60 15.81 7.93
CA GLY A 162 -9.85 14.94 7.05
C GLY A 162 -10.15 13.45 7.30
N GLU A 163 -9.70 12.63 6.36
CA GLU A 163 -9.85 11.18 6.39
C GLU A 163 -8.68 10.52 5.67
N VAL A 164 -8.32 9.32 6.15
CA VAL A 164 -7.43 8.40 5.45
C VAL A 164 -8.18 7.10 5.19
N VAL A 165 -8.24 6.69 3.92
CA VAL A 165 -8.78 5.40 3.49
C VAL A 165 -7.62 4.54 2.99
N ILE A 166 -7.38 3.41 3.65
CA ILE A 166 -6.39 2.43 3.23
C ILE A 166 -7.15 1.24 2.65
N LYS A 167 -6.94 0.97 1.36
CA LYS A 167 -7.53 -0.17 0.68
C LYS A 167 -6.46 -1.19 0.34
N VAL A 168 -6.72 -2.44 0.72
CA VAL A 168 -5.74 -3.53 0.64
C VAL A 168 -6.34 -4.68 -0.15
N TRP A 169 -5.63 -5.11 -1.19
CA TRP A 169 -6.01 -6.27 -2.00
C TRP A 169 -4.93 -7.33 -1.93
N GLU A 170 -5.38 -8.58 -1.83
CA GLU A 170 -4.57 -9.73 -2.24
C GLU A 170 -4.63 -9.85 -3.77
N VAL A 171 -3.48 -9.93 -4.41
CA VAL A 171 -3.32 -10.07 -5.85
C VAL A 171 -3.07 -11.53 -6.19
N ALA A 172 -3.86 -12.09 -7.11
CA ALA A 172 -3.64 -13.43 -7.66
C ALA A 172 -2.34 -13.49 -8.47
#